data_AF-A0A7S1SHC6-F1
#
_entry.id   AF-A0A7S1SHC6-F1
#
_cell.length_a   1.000
_cell.length_b   1.000
_cell.length_c   1.000
_cell.angle_alpha   90.00
_cell.angle_beta   90.00
_cell.angle_gamma   90.00
#
_symmetry.space_group_name_H-M   'P 1'
#
loop_
_entity.id
_entity.type
_entity.pdbx_description
1 polymer ?
#
loop_
_entity_poly.entity_id
_entity_poly.type
_entity_poly.pdbx_seq_one_letter_code
_entity_poly.pdbx_strand_id
1 'polypeptide(L)'
;PAATEPNSLAEAPGAGRALLDAPPSSQEFTLANGSKAWFVPSRPMDADMDCLQMFALGCSAIMDAQTCLASRDGRLRLRHQDLRIRGEPCVWCGGVACTVGSLSLCEPHDYLSRGEG
;
A
#
# COMPACT_ATOMS: atom_id res chain seq x y z
N PRO A 1 -29.46 12.48 53.80
CA PRO A 1 -29.61 11.04 53.49
C PRO A 1 -28.30 10.56 52.88
N ALA A 2 -27.62 9.69 53.61
CA ALA A 2 -26.32 9.14 53.26
C ALA A 2 -26.47 7.84 52.47
N ALA A 3 -25.50 7.64 51.58
CA ALA A 3 -24.81 6.38 51.29
C ALA A 3 -25.49 5.29 50.42
N THR A 4 -24.71 4.91 49.40
CA THR A 4 -24.30 3.54 49.04
C THR A 4 -24.93 2.89 47.80
N GLU A 5 -24.04 2.59 46.85
CA GLU A 5 -24.17 1.70 45.69
C GLU A 5 -24.60 0.27 46.07
N PRO A 6 -24.90 -0.57 45.07
CA PRO A 6 -23.91 -1.62 44.83
C PRO A 6 -23.56 -1.88 43.35
N ASN A 7 -22.25 -1.91 43.16
CA ASN A 7 -21.44 -2.72 42.25
C ASN A 7 -22.08 -4.07 41.83
N SER A 8 -22.04 -4.40 40.54
CA SER A 8 -22.07 -5.78 40.07
C SER A 8 -21.24 -5.95 38.78
N LEU A 9 -20.09 -6.61 38.97
CA LEU A 9 -19.22 -7.18 37.94
C LEU A 9 -19.99 -8.13 37.01
N ALA A 10 -19.60 -8.12 35.73
CA ALA A 10 -19.44 -9.33 34.95
C ALA A 10 -18.23 -9.14 34.03
N GLU A 11 -17.10 -9.70 34.45
CA GLU A 11 -15.91 -9.91 33.64
C GLU A 11 -16.21 -10.92 32.54
N ALA A 12 -15.84 -10.60 31.30
CA ALA A 12 -15.82 -11.55 30.20
C ALA A 12 -14.37 -12.05 29.98
N PRO A 13 -14.17 -13.35 29.76
CA PRO A 13 -12.84 -13.94 29.63
C PRO A 13 -12.24 -13.65 28.25
N GLY A 14 -10.91 -13.61 28.22
CA GLY A 14 -10.12 -13.32 27.05
C GLY A 14 -10.35 -14.26 25.87
N ALA A 15 -10.21 -13.69 24.68
CA ALA A 15 -9.94 -14.44 23.46
C ALA A 15 -9.08 -13.58 22.54
N GLY A 16 -7.82 -13.99 22.39
CA GLY A 16 -7.01 -13.79 21.19
C GLY A 16 -6.69 -12.34 20.80
N ARG A 17 -5.56 -11.83 21.29
CA ARG A 17 -4.73 -10.93 20.47
C ARG A 17 -4.30 -11.73 19.24
N ALA A 18 -5.09 -11.70 18.18
CA ALA A 18 -4.55 -11.92 16.85
C ALA A 18 -3.59 -10.75 16.62
N LEU A 19 -2.29 -10.98 16.89
CA LEU A 19 -1.27 -10.30 16.12
C LEU A 19 -1.62 -10.61 14.67
N LEU A 20 -2.29 -9.68 14.01
CA LEU A 20 -2.16 -9.56 12.57
C LEU A 20 -0.67 -9.31 12.40
N ASP A 21 0.05 -10.35 11.99
CA ASP A 21 1.42 -10.26 11.51
C ASP A 21 1.43 -9.13 10.48
N ALA A 22 1.80 -7.93 10.95
CA ALA A 22 2.16 -6.84 10.08
C ALA A 22 3.25 -7.41 9.17
N PRO A 23 3.08 -7.39 7.83
CA PRO A 23 4.16 -7.81 6.96
C PRO A 23 5.37 -6.96 7.34
N PRO A 24 6.51 -7.58 7.69
CA PRO A 24 7.67 -6.82 8.09
C PRO A 24 8.05 -5.90 6.92
N SER A 25 7.86 -4.60 7.11
CA SER A 25 8.51 -3.59 6.30
C SER A 25 10.00 -3.96 6.27
N SER A 26 10.50 -4.28 5.08
CA SER A 26 11.91 -4.59 4.77
C SER A 26 12.42 -6.02 4.98
N GLN A 27 11.62 -7.08 4.76
CA GLN A 27 12.22 -8.39 4.49
C GLN A 27 12.51 -8.56 3.00
N GLU A 28 13.79 -8.43 2.66
CA GLU A 28 14.33 -8.82 1.36
C GLU A 28 14.21 -10.34 1.22
N PHE A 29 13.09 -10.79 0.63
CA PHE A 29 12.95 -12.20 0.26
C PHE A 29 13.90 -12.47 -0.91
N THR A 30 15.06 -13.02 -0.59
CA THR A 30 15.97 -13.56 -1.60
C THR A 30 15.31 -14.81 -2.18
N LEU A 31 14.83 -14.76 -3.43
CA LEU A 31 14.52 -15.99 -4.15
C LEU A 31 15.81 -16.81 -4.25
N ALA A 32 15.70 -18.14 -4.13
CA ALA A 32 16.81 -19.10 -4.12
C ALA A 32 17.75 -19.03 -5.35
N ASN A 33 17.47 -18.15 -6.32
CA ASN A 33 18.25 -17.93 -7.52
C ASN A 33 18.96 -16.54 -7.59
N GLY A 34 18.99 -15.77 -6.49
CA GLY A 34 19.79 -14.54 -6.39
C GLY A 34 19.40 -13.40 -7.34
N SER A 35 18.30 -13.52 -8.09
CA SER A 35 17.74 -12.43 -8.87
C SER A 35 16.93 -11.51 -7.95
N LYS A 36 17.25 -10.21 -7.98
CA LYS A 36 16.48 -9.13 -7.33
C LYS A 36 15.13 -9.00 -8.05
N ALA A 37 14.22 -9.92 -7.78
CA ALA A 37 12.84 -9.81 -8.19
C ALA A 37 12.19 -8.76 -7.29
N TRP A 38 11.96 -7.57 -7.84
CA TRP A 38 11.15 -6.56 -7.20
C TRP A 38 9.72 -7.11 -7.14
N PHE A 39 9.36 -7.69 -6.00
CA PHE A 39 8.02 -8.19 -5.76
C PHE A 39 7.06 -7.01 -5.73
N VAL A 40 6.20 -6.90 -6.74
CA VAL A 40 5.04 -6.01 -6.66
C VAL A 40 4.05 -6.70 -5.72
N PRO A 41 3.73 -6.12 -4.55
CA PRO A 41 2.75 -6.71 -3.66
C PRO A 41 1.40 -6.83 -4.37
N SER A 42 0.54 -7.76 -3.96
CA SER A 42 -0.82 -7.83 -4.51
C SER A 42 -1.59 -6.53 -4.25
N ARG A 43 -2.55 -6.19 -5.10
CA ARG A 43 -3.36 -4.97 -4.93
C ARG A 43 -4.10 -5.05 -3.58
N PRO A 44 -3.91 -4.09 -2.66
CA PRO A 44 -4.68 -4.03 -1.42
C PRO A 44 -6.18 -3.81 -1.70
N MET A 45 -7.02 -4.12 -0.72
CA MET A 45 -8.47 -3.88 -0.83
C MET A 45 -8.75 -2.38 -0.77
N ASP A 46 -9.90 -1.94 -1.32
CA ASP A 46 -10.24 -0.52 -1.34
C ASP A 46 -10.34 0.10 0.07
N ALA A 47 -10.77 -0.69 1.07
CA ALA A 47 -10.81 -0.30 2.48
C ALA A 47 -9.41 -0.05 3.08
N ASP A 48 -8.42 -0.88 2.74
CA ASP A 48 -7.04 -0.73 3.23
C ASP A 48 -6.37 0.51 2.65
N MET A 49 -6.81 0.90 1.46
CA MET A 49 -6.26 2.05 0.77
C MET A 49 -6.89 3.38 1.24
N ASP A 50 -7.95 3.38 2.04
CA ASP A 50 -8.82 4.56 2.27
C ASP A 50 -8.08 5.76 2.89
N CYS A 51 -7.00 5.47 3.63
CA CYS A 51 -6.11 6.47 4.20
C CYS A 51 -5.14 7.12 3.18
N LEU A 52 -4.97 6.52 2.00
CA LEU A 52 -4.06 7.00 0.96
C LEU A 52 -4.62 8.24 0.26
N GLN A 53 -3.76 9.24 0.07
CA GLN A 53 -4.14 10.52 -0.51
C GLN A 53 -4.14 10.47 -2.04
N MET A 54 -5.12 11.10 -2.69
CA MET A 54 -5.08 11.24 -4.15
C MET A 54 -4.00 12.23 -4.58
N PHE A 55 -3.01 11.76 -5.35
CA PHE A 55 -2.00 12.65 -5.92
C PHE A 55 -2.42 13.10 -7.32
N ALA A 56 -2.86 14.36 -7.46
CA ALA A 56 -3.52 14.85 -8.67
C ALA A 56 -2.72 14.66 -9.98
N LEU A 57 -1.39 14.71 -9.91
CA LEU A 57 -0.51 14.53 -11.07
C LEU A 57 -0.24 13.05 -11.40
N GLY A 58 -0.65 12.12 -10.53
CA GLY A 58 -0.43 10.68 -10.66
C GLY A 58 0.84 10.18 -9.99
N CYS A 59 0.94 8.86 -9.82
CA CYS A 59 2.07 8.23 -9.13
C CYS A 59 3.40 8.55 -9.82
N SER A 60 3.43 8.58 -11.16
CA SER A 60 4.63 8.81 -11.97
C SER A 60 5.27 10.20 -11.79
N ALA A 61 4.57 11.15 -11.17
CA ALA A 61 5.11 12.48 -10.84
C ALA A 61 5.77 12.54 -9.45
N ILE A 62 5.67 11.48 -8.65
CA ILE A 62 6.20 11.41 -7.29
C ILE A 62 7.65 10.89 -7.34
N MET A 63 8.56 11.64 -6.73
CA MET A 63 10.00 11.34 -6.70
C MET A 63 10.51 10.93 -5.32
N ASP A 64 9.63 10.86 -4.32
CA ASP A 64 9.93 10.51 -2.94
C ASP A 64 9.16 9.26 -2.49
N ALA A 65 9.82 8.41 -1.72
CA ALA A 65 9.27 7.15 -1.23
C ALA A 65 8.07 7.36 -0.31
N GLN A 66 8.13 8.32 0.62
CA GLN A 66 7.09 8.50 1.62
C GLN A 66 5.80 9.00 0.98
N THR A 67 5.92 9.99 0.10
CA THR A 67 4.81 10.52 -0.67
C THR A 67 4.22 9.44 -1.58
N CYS A 68 5.06 8.61 -2.20
CA CYS A 68 4.62 7.52 -3.07
C CYS A 68 3.77 6.52 -2.27
N LEU A 69 4.30 5.98 -1.17
CA LEU A 69 3.63 4.95 -0.37
C LEU A 69 2.37 5.45 0.35
N ALA A 70 2.22 6.77 0.53
CA ALA A 70 1.03 7.39 1.12
C ALA A 70 -0.02 7.82 0.08
N SER A 71 0.16 7.51 -1.21
CA SER A 71 -0.65 8.05 -2.30
C SER A 71 -1.39 7.00 -3.15
N ARG A 72 -2.50 7.45 -3.74
CA ARG A 72 -3.19 6.83 -4.87
C ARG A 72 -3.05 7.72 -6.11
N ASP A 73 -3.10 7.13 -7.30
CA ASP A 73 -3.04 7.90 -8.54
C ASP A 73 -4.28 8.79 -8.73
N GLY A 74 -4.08 10.11 -8.71
CA GLY A 74 -5.14 11.11 -8.84
C GLY A 74 -5.36 11.64 -10.24
N ARG A 75 -4.74 11.07 -11.28
CA ARG A 75 -4.95 11.53 -12.66
C ARG A 75 -6.41 11.39 -13.04
N LEU A 76 -6.93 12.34 -13.81
CA LEU A 76 -8.32 12.29 -14.30
C LEU A 76 -8.59 11.07 -15.19
N ARG A 77 -7.55 10.61 -15.90
CA ARG A 77 -7.59 9.46 -16.79
C ARG A 77 -7.77 8.17 -16.00
N LEU A 78 -8.86 7.44 -16.25
CA LEU A 78 -9.14 6.17 -15.54
C LEU A 78 -8.18 5.05 -15.92
N ARG A 79 -7.77 5.00 -17.20
CA ARG A 79 -6.94 3.91 -17.74
C ARG A 79 -5.79 4.39 -18.61
N HIS A 80 -4.69 3.63 -18.62
CA HIS A 80 -3.57 3.75 -19.55
C HIS A 80 -3.38 2.38 -20.22
N GLN A 81 -3.53 2.29 -21.55
CA GLN A 81 -3.32 1.02 -22.27
C GLN A 81 -4.08 -0.18 -21.65
N ASP A 82 -5.38 0.00 -21.37
CA ASP A 82 -6.25 -0.98 -20.67
C ASP A 82 -5.88 -1.31 -19.20
N LEU A 83 -4.88 -0.64 -18.64
CA LEU A 83 -4.50 -0.70 -17.23
C LEU A 83 -5.28 0.36 -16.46
N ARG A 84 -5.90 -0.01 -15.34
CA ARG A 84 -6.49 0.95 -14.43
C ARG A 84 -5.37 1.75 -13.80
N ILE A 85 -5.41 3.07 -13.88
CA ILE A 85 -4.40 3.90 -13.20
C ILE A 85 -5.04 4.70 -12.09
N ARG A 86 -6.19 5.35 -12.32
CA ARG A 86 -6.81 6.22 -11.33
C ARG A 86 -7.30 5.44 -10.12
N GLY A 87 -6.96 5.96 -8.94
CA GLY A 87 -7.32 5.38 -7.66
C GLY A 87 -6.51 4.14 -7.30
N GLU A 88 -5.60 3.69 -8.17
CA GLU A 88 -4.67 2.62 -7.81
C GLU A 88 -3.66 3.13 -6.78
N PRO A 89 -3.23 2.27 -5.85
CA PRO A 89 -2.19 2.62 -4.90
C PRO A 89 -0.87 2.77 -5.66
N CYS A 90 -0.07 3.74 -5.23
CA CYS A 90 1.23 3.95 -5.81
C CYS A 90 2.25 2.96 -5.21
N VAL A 91 3.18 2.50 -6.05
CA VAL A 91 4.24 1.55 -5.69
C VAL A 91 5.59 2.22 -5.88
N TRP A 92 6.41 2.19 -4.83
CA TRP A 92 7.76 2.74 -4.83
C TRP A 92 8.78 1.70 -5.32
N CYS A 93 9.61 2.08 -6.29
CA CYS A 93 10.59 1.18 -6.91
C CYS A 93 11.99 1.30 -6.29
N GLY A 94 12.09 1.74 -5.04
CA GLY A 94 13.36 1.74 -4.31
C GLY A 94 14.34 2.84 -4.76
N GLY A 95 13.84 3.94 -5.33
CA GLY A 95 14.67 5.05 -5.80
C GLY A 95 15.33 4.82 -7.16
N VAL A 96 14.98 3.73 -7.85
CA VAL A 96 15.32 3.50 -9.25
C VAL A 96 14.07 3.56 -10.12
N ALA A 97 14.26 3.67 -11.44
CA ALA A 97 13.15 3.64 -12.38
C ALA A 97 12.36 2.33 -12.21
N CYS A 98 11.03 2.45 -12.15
CA CYS A 98 10.14 1.30 -12.08
C CYS A 98 10.14 0.48 -13.37
N THR A 99 10.45 1.12 -14.49
CA THR A 99 10.32 0.55 -15.84
C THR A 99 11.51 0.93 -16.71
N VAL A 100 11.85 0.09 -17.68
CA VAL A 100 12.97 0.38 -18.60
C VAL A 100 12.58 1.53 -19.52
N GLY A 101 13.38 2.59 -19.54
CA GLY A 101 13.13 3.76 -20.39
C GLY A 101 12.25 4.84 -19.75
N SER A 102 11.84 4.67 -18.49
CA SER A 102 11.21 5.73 -17.70
C SER A 102 12.17 6.33 -16.67
N LEU A 103 11.84 7.53 -16.20
CA LEU A 103 12.46 8.18 -15.03
C LEU A 103 11.55 8.13 -13.79
N SER A 104 10.37 7.51 -13.89
CA SER A 104 9.44 7.38 -12.79
C SER A 104 9.96 6.41 -11.73
N LEU A 105 10.06 6.90 -10.51
CA LEU A 105 10.48 6.11 -9.34
C LEU A 105 9.28 5.51 -8.59
N CYS A 106 8.08 5.92 -8.99
CA CYS A 106 6.81 5.60 -8.39
C CYS A 106 5.77 5.38 -9.50
N GLU A 107 5.04 4.27 -9.49
CA GLU A 107 4.03 3.96 -10.52
C GLU A 107 2.75 3.37 -9.92
N PRO A 108 1.60 3.45 -10.62
CA PRO A 108 0.37 2.79 -10.18
C PRO A 108 0.55 1.28 -10.12
N HIS A 109 -0.08 0.64 -9.14
CA HIS A 109 -0.01 -0.80 -8.95
C HIS A 109 -0.39 -1.63 -10.19
N ASP A 110 -1.56 -1.39 -10.79
CA ASP A 110 -2.01 -2.17 -11.97
C ASP A 110 -1.04 -2.00 -13.16
N TYR A 111 -0.37 -0.85 -13.26
CA TYR A 111 0.63 -0.59 -14.30
C TYR A 111 1.83 -1.53 -14.18
N LEU A 112 2.33 -1.72 -12.95
CA LEU A 112 3.46 -2.61 -12.68
C LEU A 112 3.06 -4.09 -12.66
N SER A 113 1.89 -4.43 -12.14
CA SER A 113 1.47 -5.82 -11.97
C SER A 113 1.19 -6.54 -13.29
N ARG A 114 0.87 -5.79 -14.36
CA ARG A 114 0.56 -6.33 -15.69
C ARG A 114 1.73 -6.18 -16.68
N GLY A 115 2.91 -5.76 -16.21
CA GLY A 115 4.15 -5.84 -16.96
C GLY A 115 4.34 -4.79 -18.05
N GLU A 116 3.71 -3.61 -17.93
CA GLU A 116 4.07 -2.46 -18.79
C GLU A 116 5.26 -1.67 -18.23
N GLY A 117 6.18 -2.39 -17.57
CA GLY A 117 7.39 -1.86 -16.99
C GLY A 117 8.68 -2.52 -17.44
#